data_AF-A0A1I1RQE4-F1
#
_entry.id   AF-A0A1I1RQE4-F1
#
_cell.length_a   1.000
_cell.length_b   1.000
_cell.length_c   1.000
_cell.angle_alpha   90.00
_cell.angle_beta   90.00
_cell.angle_gamma   90.00
#
_symmetry.space_group_name_H-M   'P 1'
#
loop_
_entity.id
_entity.type
_entity.pdbx_description
1 polymer ?
#
loop_
_entity_poly.entity_id
_entity_poly.type
_entity_poly.pdbx_seq_one_letter_code
_entity_poly.pdbx_strand_id
1 'polypeptide(L)'
;MKKLVVIVVLLLSVNSFAQILDPINWTTDVKKISDSEYELIAIANIDTKWHLYSQTVPEGGPMPTIFSFVSNGHYLKKGNTKEEEGVTVDDPTFNMKVKYFETKTEFKQRIKLKKKPPFNIEAEIEYMVCDDKQCIMPEPENLSFSIQ
;
A
#
# COMPACT_ATOMS: atom_id res chain seq x y z
N MET A 1 15.73 50.14 22.77
CA MET A 1 14.50 49.79 22.02
C MET A 1 14.79 49.10 20.69
N LYS A 2 15.73 49.58 19.85
CA LYS A 2 16.07 48.95 18.56
C LYS A 2 16.64 47.52 18.65
N LYS A 3 17.37 47.19 19.72
CA LYS A 3 17.92 45.84 19.94
C LYS A 3 16.90 44.80 20.42
N LEU A 4 15.78 45.23 21.01
CA LEU A 4 14.75 44.30 21.49
C LEU A 4 13.84 43.80 20.36
N VAL A 5 13.63 44.63 19.33
CA VAL A 5 12.84 44.29 18.13
C VAL A 5 13.52 43.21 17.29
N VAL A 6 14.86 43.18 17.26
CA VAL A 6 15.64 42.19 16.50
C VAL A 6 15.50 40.78 17.09
N ILE A 7 15.30 40.66 18.41
CA ILE A 7 15.22 39.35 19.09
C ILE A 7 13.84 38.69 18.89
N VAL A 8 12.77 39.49 18.77
CA VAL A 8 11.40 38.98 18.52
C VAL A 8 11.23 38.48 17.08
N VAL A 9 11.96 39.06 16.11
CA VAL A 9 11.92 38.62 14.71
C VAL A 9 12.69 37.31 14.49
N LEU A 10 13.66 36.97 15.35
CA LEU A 10 14.46 35.75 15.22
C LEU A 10 13.78 34.47 15.76
N LEU A 11 12.67 34.61 16.49
CA LEU A 11 11.90 33.49 17.06
C LEU A 11 10.79 32.97 16.12
N LEU A 12 10.69 33.52 14.91
CA LEU A 12 9.76 33.10 13.85
C LEU A 12 10.40 32.13 12.84
N SER A 13 11.46 31.41 13.22
CA SER A 13 12.03 30.32 12.43
C SER A 13 11.04 29.15 12.33
N VAL A 14 10.08 29.31 11.43
CA VAL A 14 9.48 28.32 10.53
C VAL A 14 9.70 26.86 10.93
N ASN A 15 8.72 26.30 11.62
CA ASN A 15 8.47 24.87 11.58
C ASN A 15 7.95 24.52 10.18
N SER A 16 8.87 24.19 9.26
CA SER A 16 8.50 23.62 7.97
C SER A 16 8.15 22.15 8.20
N PHE A 17 6.86 21.82 8.21
CA PHE A 17 6.42 20.44 8.16
C PHE A 17 6.71 19.91 6.75
N ALA A 18 7.77 19.12 6.60
CA ALA A 18 7.86 18.24 5.43
C ALA A 18 6.75 17.20 5.60
N GLN A 19 5.63 17.39 4.90
CA GLN A 19 4.57 16.39 4.87
C GLN A 19 5.12 15.18 4.12
N ILE A 20 5.12 14.01 4.79
CA ILE A 20 5.39 12.74 4.12
C ILE A 20 4.31 12.60 3.07
N LEU A 21 4.73 12.57 1.80
CA LEU A 21 3.83 12.40 0.67
C LEU A 21 3.47 10.92 0.58
N ASP A 22 2.25 10.61 1.01
CA ASP A 22 1.70 9.26 0.98
C ASP A 22 0.40 9.27 0.16
N PRO A 23 0.49 9.02 -1.15
CA PRO A 23 -0.65 9.14 -2.05
C PRO A 23 -1.55 7.89 -2.04
N ILE A 24 -1.26 6.88 -1.20
CA ILE A 24 -2.05 5.66 -1.10
C ILE A 24 -2.54 5.45 0.33
N ASN A 25 -3.85 5.52 0.53
CA ASN A 25 -4.45 5.16 1.80
C ASN A 25 -4.94 3.71 1.76
N TRP A 26 -4.25 2.83 2.50
CA TRP A 26 -4.62 1.42 2.61
C TRP A 26 -5.69 1.19 3.68
N THR A 27 -6.63 0.32 3.36
CA THR A 27 -7.64 -0.17 4.31
C THR A 27 -7.80 -1.67 4.15
N THR A 28 -8.27 -2.36 5.20
CA THR A 28 -8.44 -3.81 5.19
C THR A 28 -9.90 -4.18 5.39
N ASP A 29 -10.31 -5.26 4.73
CA ASP A 29 -11.60 -5.92 4.94
C ASP A 29 -11.42 -7.44 4.97
N VAL A 30 -12.37 -8.14 5.58
CA VAL A 30 -12.35 -9.60 5.74
C VAL A 30 -13.71 -10.15 5.36
N LYS A 31 -13.73 -10.96 4.31
CA LYS A 31 -14.93 -11.65 3.84
C LYS A 31 -14.91 -13.12 4.24
N LYS A 32 -15.88 -13.54 5.06
CA LYS A 32 -16.10 -14.97 5.37
C LYS A 32 -16.63 -15.68 4.13
N ILE A 33 -15.98 -16.78 3.73
CA ILE A 33 -16.37 -17.62 2.60
C ILE A 33 -17.07 -18.89 3.11
N SER A 34 -16.54 -19.46 4.19
CA SER A 34 -17.11 -20.60 4.91
C SER A 34 -16.63 -20.58 6.36
N ASP A 35 -16.98 -21.60 7.15
CA ASP A 35 -16.52 -21.70 8.55
C ASP A 35 -15.00 -21.87 8.71
N SER A 36 -14.29 -22.21 7.63
CA SER A 36 -12.83 -22.40 7.67
C SER A 36 -12.07 -21.63 6.60
N GLU A 37 -12.74 -20.90 5.70
CA GLU A 37 -12.10 -20.12 4.65
C GLU A 37 -12.57 -18.66 4.69
N TYR A 38 -11.60 -17.77 4.59
CA TYR A 38 -11.81 -16.32 4.61
C TYR A 38 -10.99 -15.70 3.47
N GLU A 39 -11.44 -14.56 2.99
CA GLU A 39 -10.73 -13.73 2.02
C GLU A 39 -10.33 -12.42 2.70
N LEU A 40 -9.02 -12.18 2.73
CA LEU A 40 -8.42 -10.95 3.22
C LEU A 40 -8.35 -9.97 2.04
N ILE A 41 -8.89 -8.77 2.22
CA ILE A 41 -9.02 -7.77 1.16
C ILE A 41 -8.24 -6.52 1.58
N ALA A 42 -7.10 -6.28 0.95
CA ALA A 42 -6.38 -5.01 1.07
C ALA A 42 -6.89 -4.06 -0.01
N ILE A 43 -7.34 -2.87 0.39
CA ILE A 43 -7.96 -1.88 -0.47
C ILE A 43 -7.03 -0.67 -0.53
N ALA A 44 -6.47 -0.40 -1.71
CA ALA A 44 -5.70 0.80 -1.97
C ALA A 44 -6.64 1.91 -2.44
N ASN A 45 -6.72 3.03 -1.72
CA ASN A 45 -7.37 4.24 -2.20
C ASN A 45 -6.26 5.17 -2.71
N ILE A 46 -6.29 5.49 -3.99
CA ILE A 46 -5.17 6.10 -4.72
C ILE A 46 -5.55 7.55 -5.05
N ASP A 47 -4.72 8.49 -4.61
CA ASP A 47 -4.89 9.90 -4.92
C ASP A 47 -4.90 10.16 -6.43
N THR A 48 -5.59 11.21 -6.84
CA THR A 48 -5.76 11.52 -8.26
C THR A 48 -4.41 11.76 -8.93
N LYS A 49 -4.21 11.18 -10.13
CA LYS A 49 -2.97 11.19 -10.94
C LYS A 49 -1.82 10.31 -10.44
N TRP A 50 -2.02 9.58 -9.35
CA TRP A 50 -1.04 8.58 -8.91
C TRP A 50 -1.37 7.22 -9.49
N HIS A 51 -0.32 6.47 -9.78
CA HIS A 51 -0.37 5.15 -10.36
C HIS A 51 0.32 4.16 -9.42
N LEU A 52 -0.44 3.20 -8.88
CA LEU A 52 0.10 2.08 -8.10
C LEU A 52 0.39 0.91 -9.02
N TYR A 53 1.62 0.42 -9.06
CA TYR A 53 1.98 -0.68 -9.95
C TYR A 53 1.45 -2.05 -9.50
N SER A 54 1.26 -2.93 -10.47
CA SER A 54 0.84 -4.32 -10.28
C SER A 54 1.83 -5.13 -9.45
N GLN A 55 1.38 -6.26 -8.87
CA GLN A 55 2.28 -7.28 -8.30
C GLN A 55 3.11 -7.99 -9.38
N THR A 56 2.72 -7.89 -10.65
CA THR A 56 3.41 -8.50 -11.79
C THR A 56 3.96 -7.41 -12.69
N VAL A 57 5.27 -7.17 -12.58
CA VAL A 57 5.99 -6.20 -13.40
C VAL A 57 7.13 -6.93 -14.12
N PRO A 58 7.40 -6.63 -15.41
CA PRO A 58 8.55 -7.18 -16.11
C PRO A 58 9.88 -6.82 -15.45
N GLU A 59 10.91 -7.64 -15.67
CA GLU A 59 12.26 -7.35 -15.19
C GLU A 59 12.76 -5.99 -15.73
N GLY A 60 13.32 -5.17 -14.84
CA GLY A 60 13.78 -3.81 -15.16
C GLY A 60 12.70 -2.72 -15.11
N GLY A 61 11.44 -3.07 -14.79
CA GLY A 61 10.35 -2.13 -14.58
C GLY A 61 10.31 -1.52 -13.18
N PRO A 62 9.18 -0.86 -12.81
CA PRO A 62 8.97 -0.34 -11.46
C PRO A 62 8.98 -1.46 -10.42
N MET A 63 9.16 -1.07 -9.15
CA MET A 63 9.00 -2.04 -8.08
C MET A 63 7.53 -2.50 -8.00
N PRO A 64 7.26 -3.81 -8.03
CA PRO A 64 5.90 -4.33 -7.94
C PRO A 64 5.33 -4.09 -6.55
N THR A 65 4.00 -4.09 -6.43
CA THR A 65 3.36 -4.25 -5.11
C THR A 65 3.61 -5.66 -4.58
N ILE A 66 4.07 -5.78 -3.34
CA ILE A 66 4.39 -7.05 -2.69
C ILE A 66 3.64 -7.14 -1.36
N PHE A 67 3.00 -8.30 -1.12
CA PHE A 67 2.32 -8.59 0.14
C PHE A 67 3.02 -9.73 0.89
N SER A 68 3.55 -9.41 2.06
CA SER A 68 4.26 -10.33 2.96
C SER A 68 3.42 -10.63 4.18
N PHE A 69 2.67 -11.74 4.15
CA PHE A 69 1.80 -12.14 5.26
C PHE A 69 2.58 -12.86 6.35
N VAL A 70 2.43 -12.41 7.60
CA VAL A 70 3.14 -12.97 8.76
C VAL A 70 2.56 -14.34 9.12
N SER A 71 3.42 -15.36 9.12
CA SER A 71 3.03 -16.71 9.55
C SER A 71 3.00 -16.80 11.07
N ASN A 72 1.83 -17.10 11.63
CA ASN A 72 1.63 -17.26 13.08
C ASN A 72 1.05 -18.63 13.46
N GLY A 73 0.96 -19.57 12.51
CA GLY A 73 0.39 -20.91 12.71
C GLY A 73 -1.15 -20.96 12.82
N HIS A 74 -1.85 -19.82 12.80
CA HIS A 74 -3.31 -19.77 12.93
C HIS A 74 -4.05 -19.99 11.60
N TYR A 75 -3.36 -19.87 10.47
CA TYR A 75 -3.93 -20.00 9.13
C TYR A 75 -2.93 -20.57 8.12
N LEU A 76 -3.42 -20.80 6.90
CA LEU A 76 -2.63 -21.09 5.70
C LEU A 76 -3.10 -20.18 4.57
N LYS A 77 -2.15 -19.60 3.82
CA LYS A 77 -2.45 -18.98 2.53
C LYS A 77 -2.88 -20.04 1.52
N LYS A 78 -3.87 -19.71 0.70
CA LYS A 78 -4.35 -20.53 -0.41
C LYS A 78 -4.02 -19.82 -1.72
N GLY A 79 -2.88 -20.18 -2.32
CA GLY A 79 -2.36 -19.55 -3.52
C GLY A 79 -1.82 -18.13 -3.28
N ASN A 80 -1.54 -17.44 -4.38
CA ASN A 80 -1.03 -16.08 -4.38
C ASN A 80 -2.16 -15.06 -4.16
N THR A 81 -1.78 -13.86 -3.72
CA THR A 81 -2.68 -12.71 -3.65
C THR A 81 -3.14 -12.35 -5.05
N LYS A 82 -4.45 -12.25 -5.23
CA LYS A 82 -5.05 -11.80 -6.49
C LYS A 82 -5.16 -10.29 -6.48
N GLU A 83 -5.11 -9.70 -7.65
CA GLU A 83 -5.34 -8.27 -7.87
C GLU A 83 -6.44 -8.09 -8.90
N GLU A 84 -7.07 -6.93 -8.91
CA GLU A 84 -8.10 -6.59 -9.88
C GLU A 84 -7.52 -6.35 -11.28
N GLU A 85 -8.41 -6.19 -12.25
CA GLU A 85 -8.01 -5.66 -13.55
C GLU A 85 -7.48 -4.23 -13.38
N GLY A 86 -6.42 -3.91 -14.11
CA GLY A 86 -5.77 -2.61 -14.05
C GLY A 86 -5.50 -2.11 -15.46
N VAL A 87 -4.94 -0.92 -15.57
CA VAL A 87 -4.61 -0.31 -16.85
C VAL A 87 -3.20 -0.77 -17.24
N THR A 88 -3.05 -1.31 -18.45
CA THR A 88 -1.73 -1.66 -19.00
C THR A 88 -1.37 -0.65 -20.09
N VAL A 89 -0.26 0.05 -19.88
CA VAL A 89 0.25 1.07 -20.81
C VAL A 89 1.69 0.79 -21.17
N ASP A 90 2.14 1.36 -22.29
CA ASP A 90 3.57 1.48 -22.57
C ASP A 90 4.07 2.70 -21.79
N ASP A 91 4.80 2.45 -20.70
CA ASP A 91 5.24 3.50 -19.80
C ASP A 91 6.58 4.07 -20.28
N PRO A 92 6.64 5.36 -20.67
CA PRO A 92 7.86 5.96 -21.18
C PRO A 92 8.97 6.09 -20.13
N THR A 93 8.63 6.07 -18.84
CA THR A 93 9.59 6.11 -17.72
C THR A 93 10.43 4.85 -17.69
N PHE A 94 9.80 3.71 -17.94
CA PHE A 94 10.44 2.39 -17.90
C PHE A 94 10.67 1.79 -19.30
N ASN A 95 10.18 2.47 -20.35
CA ASN A 95 10.24 2.05 -21.75
C ASN A 95 9.75 0.61 -21.97
N MET A 96 8.62 0.27 -21.32
CA MET A 96 8.03 -1.07 -21.37
C MET A 96 6.56 -1.05 -21.00
N LYS A 97 5.87 -2.17 -21.27
CA LYS A 97 4.50 -2.36 -20.81
C LYS A 97 4.44 -2.65 -19.32
N VAL A 98 3.77 -1.79 -18.58
CA VAL A 98 3.51 -1.96 -17.15
C VAL A 98 2.01 -1.90 -16.90
N LYS A 99 1.57 -2.62 -15.87
CA LYS A 99 0.21 -2.55 -15.36
C LYS A 99 0.20 -1.71 -14.08
N TYR A 100 -0.72 -0.76 -14.00
CA TYR A 100 -0.97 0.02 -12.78
C TYR A 100 -2.46 0.16 -12.47
N PHE A 101 -2.76 0.72 -11.30
CA PHE A 101 -4.10 1.05 -10.83
C PHE A 101 -4.20 2.55 -10.53
N GLU A 102 -5.42 3.07 -10.66
CA GLU A 102 -5.77 4.47 -10.38
C GLU A 102 -7.05 4.50 -9.53
N THR A 103 -7.26 5.56 -8.75
CA THR A 103 -8.43 5.80 -7.89
C THR A 103 -8.64 4.78 -6.76
N LYS A 104 -8.82 3.50 -7.10
CA LYS A 104 -9.04 2.41 -6.15
C LYS A 104 -8.69 1.06 -6.78
N THR A 105 -8.11 0.15 -6.01
CA THR A 105 -7.95 -1.27 -6.38
C THR A 105 -8.00 -2.17 -5.15
N GLU A 106 -8.39 -3.43 -5.33
CA GLU A 106 -8.43 -4.42 -4.26
C GLU A 106 -7.49 -5.60 -4.53
N PHE A 107 -6.76 -6.00 -3.48
CA PHE A 107 -5.89 -7.17 -3.46
C PHE A 107 -6.46 -8.21 -2.51
N LYS A 108 -6.68 -9.43 -3.01
CA LYS A 108 -7.49 -10.47 -2.36
C LYS A 108 -6.63 -11.70 -2.09
N GLN A 109 -6.39 -12.00 -0.82
CA GLN A 109 -5.69 -13.21 -0.39
C GLN A 109 -6.67 -14.18 0.28
N ARG A 110 -6.84 -15.36 -0.33
CA ARG A 110 -7.62 -16.44 0.26
C ARG A 110 -6.83 -17.18 1.33
N ILE A 111 -7.46 -17.47 2.47
CA ILE A 111 -6.84 -18.22 3.56
C ILE A 111 -7.74 -19.36 4.04
N LYS A 112 -7.12 -20.35 4.70
CA LYS A 112 -7.79 -21.39 5.46
C LYS A 112 -7.37 -21.33 6.93
N LEU A 113 -8.35 -21.32 7.84
CA LEU A 113 -8.10 -21.28 9.27
C LEU A 113 -7.56 -22.63 9.77
N LYS A 114 -6.61 -22.56 10.71
CA LYS A 114 -6.10 -23.69 11.50
C LYS A 114 -6.55 -23.62 12.96
N LYS A 115 -6.87 -22.42 13.45
CA LYS A 115 -7.36 -22.14 14.80
C LYS A 115 -8.72 -21.45 14.73
N LYS A 116 -9.49 -21.52 15.81
CA LYS A 116 -10.76 -20.82 15.90
C LYS A 116 -10.52 -19.31 16.12
N PRO A 117 -11.30 -18.43 15.46
CA PRO A 117 -11.34 -17.00 15.79
C PRO A 117 -11.68 -16.75 17.28
N PRO A 118 -11.40 -15.56 17.84
CA PRO A 118 -10.86 -14.38 17.16
C PRO A 118 -9.31 -14.34 17.15
N PHE A 119 -8.74 -13.81 16.07
CA PHE A 119 -7.33 -13.45 15.98
C PHE A 119 -7.07 -12.51 14.80
N ASN A 120 -5.94 -11.82 14.82
CA ASN A 120 -5.50 -10.99 13.70
C ASN A 120 -4.51 -11.74 12.81
N ILE A 121 -4.51 -11.37 11.53
CA ILE A 121 -3.48 -11.72 10.57
C ILE A 121 -2.82 -10.41 10.16
N GLU A 122 -1.50 -10.35 10.31
CA GLU A 122 -0.70 -9.20 9.91
C GLU A 122 -0.07 -9.46 8.53
N ALA A 123 0.04 -8.42 7.73
CA ALA A 123 0.77 -8.41 6.48
C ALA A 123 1.55 -7.11 6.35
N GLU A 124 2.75 -7.19 5.80
CA GLU A 124 3.51 -6.02 5.37
C GLU A 124 3.31 -5.82 3.87
N ILE A 125 3.19 -4.56 3.46
CA ILE A 125 3.09 -4.17 2.06
C ILE A 125 4.24 -3.25 1.65
N GLU A 126 4.86 -3.59 0.52
CA GLU A 126 5.89 -2.79 -0.13
C GLU A 126 5.41 -2.44 -1.53
N TYR A 127 5.57 -1.19 -1.96
CA TYR A 127 5.06 -0.75 -3.26
C TYR A 127 5.78 0.50 -3.77
N MET A 128 5.66 0.74 -5.07
CA MET A 128 6.09 1.98 -5.72
C MET A 128 4.88 2.63 -6.39
N VAL A 129 4.84 3.95 -6.32
CA VAL A 129 3.81 4.79 -6.93
C VAL A 129 4.45 5.91 -7.72
N CYS A 130 3.89 6.24 -8.88
CA CYS A 130 4.37 7.38 -9.67
C CYS A 130 3.22 8.30 -10.05
N ASP A 131 3.55 9.58 -10.20
CA ASP A 131 2.75 10.55 -10.94
C ASP A 131 3.49 10.95 -12.24
N ASP A 132 2.99 11.97 -12.95
CA ASP A 132 3.59 12.48 -14.19
C ASP A 132 5.04 13.03 -14.03
N LYS A 133 5.53 13.21 -12.80
CA LYS A 133 6.77 13.95 -12.50
C LYS A 133 7.78 13.14 -11.70
N GLN A 134 7.31 12.22 -10.85
CA GLN A 134 8.15 11.53 -9.89
C GLN A 134 7.58 10.17 -9.50
N CYS A 135 8.47 9.34 -8.97
CA CYS A 135 8.15 8.06 -8.37
C CYS A 135 8.59 8.05 -6.91
N ILE A 136 7.75 7.48 -6.05
CA ILE A 136 7.96 7.36 -4.62
C ILE A 136 7.87 5.88 -4.26
N MET A 137 8.78 5.47 -3.39
CA MET A 137 8.75 4.19 -2.71
C MET A 137 8.56 4.49 -1.22
N PRO A 138 7.32 4.44 -0.70
CA PRO A 138 7.05 4.65 0.71
C PRO A 138 7.75 3.62 1.59
N GLU A 139 7.81 3.89 2.89
CA GLU A 139 8.22 2.87 3.86
C GLU A 139 7.21 1.72 3.86
N PRO A 140 7.65 0.47 4.15
CA PRO A 140 6.73 -0.66 4.25
C PRO A 140 5.61 -0.39 5.26
N GLU A 141 4.37 -0.64 4.86
CA GLU A 141 3.20 -0.41 5.71
C GLU A 141 2.67 -1.74 6.27
N ASN A 142 2.19 -1.73 7.52
CA ASN A 142 1.63 -2.90 8.17
C ASN A 142 0.09 -2.88 8.09
N LEU A 143 -0.48 -3.94 7.53
CA LEU A 143 -1.90 -4.18 7.40
C LEU A 143 -2.33 -5.25 8.42
N SER A 144 -3.39 -4.96 9.17
CA SER A 144 -4.00 -5.92 10.10
C SER A 144 -5.40 -6.34 9.64
N PHE A 145 -5.65 -7.64 9.60
CA PHE A 145 -6.93 -8.24 9.24
C PHE A 145 -7.53 -8.96 10.44
N SER A 146 -8.65 -8.45 10.95
CA SER A 146 -9.32 -9.04 12.11
C SER A 146 -10.28 -10.16 11.71
N ILE A 147 -9.95 -11.40 12.08
CA ILE A 147 -10.82 -12.55 11.91
C ILE A 147 -11.75 -12.69 13.11
N GLN A 148 -13.06 -12.67 12.85
CA GLN A 148 -14.12 -12.86 13.84
C GLN A 148 -14.75 -14.25 13.74
#